data_AF-A0A1Q8AK92-F1
#
_entry.id   AF-A0A1Q8AK92-F1
#
_cell.length_a   1.000
_cell.length_b   1.000
_cell.length_c   1.000
_cell.angle_alpha   90.00
_cell.angle_beta   90.00
_cell.angle_gamma   90.00
#
_symmetry.space_group_name_H-M   'P 1'
#
loop_
_entity.id
_entity.type
_entity.pdbx_description
1 polymer ?
#
loop_
_entity_poly.entity_id
_entity_poly.type
_entity_poly.pdbx_seq_one_letter_code
_entity_poly.pdbx_strand_id
1 'polypeptide(L)'
;MAIVLAGLLLALPHLRPQTGTLLVLGAGRSADSLAPTTISLHATGGGWAAVGTASGQVPAAPELRELLGLDVAVGSYDGVRVGGAEQLVDIRVESSRVEPLLIGIESGHLIFGAAYAGNDQVNLGLGELSGKFVAMPAFDLVDHNGNPLNNATIAGQDVVIAAFHTTCHQTCPLYTALFAQLEKQKLPEDVLLVEVTTDPTTDTRATLADYAHSIGAQWKFATGTPEALTAFWQPFGVALASGDSHVSTLALLDRHGYIRLVYRGVPDIGHDIAPPLVTSLGTEGLRELASGGDGWGTPQVLQSLVTISGRENVAPAGGGVAPAFSLTGTDGVRVSLAGLLGRPLVINFWATYCAPCRVEMPMLQSKVGAQPAVRLVLINEGDSAQAARSFLSSAGIHQPALLDSDLAVGRAYGAVALPITVFVRADGSIAARQIGQINEPVLVAELSNLSGQ
;
A
#
# COMPACT_ATOMS: atom_id res chain seq x y z
N MET A 1 60.47 -57.60 2.37
CA MET A 1 60.18 -56.38 1.59
C MET A 1 58.95 -55.73 2.18
N ALA A 2 59.11 -54.63 2.91
CA ALA A 2 58.01 -53.84 3.45
C ALA A 2 57.59 -52.81 2.38
N ILE A 3 56.31 -52.81 2.00
CA ILE A 3 55.73 -51.80 1.10
C ILE A 3 55.00 -50.81 1.99
N VAL A 4 55.48 -49.57 2.02
CA VAL A 4 54.84 -48.42 2.66
C VAL A 4 53.78 -47.91 1.68
N LEU A 5 52.50 -48.02 2.04
CA LEU A 5 51.42 -47.33 1.34
C LEU A 5 51.29 -45.91 1.92
N ALA A 6 51.75 -44.91 1.15
CA ALA A 6 51.48 -43.51 1.44
C ALA A 6 50.04 -43.18 1.00
N GLY A 7 49.16 -42.90 1.96
CA GLY A 7 47.80 -42.43 1.70
C GLY A 7 47.81 -40.96 1.26
N LEU A 8 47.46 -40.72 0.00
CA LEU A 8 47.21 -39.40 -0.54
C LEU A 8 45.77 -38.98 -0.15
N LEU A 9 45.62 -38.13 0.87
CA LEU A 9 44.35 -37.46 1.18
C LEU A 9 44.09 -36.39 0.11
N LEU A 10 43.25 -36.71 -0.88
CA LEU A 10 42.64 -35.73 -1.77
C LEU A 10 41.57 -34.97 -0.98
N ALA A 11 41.87 -33.73 -0.61
CA ALA A 11 40.87 -32.78 -0.13
C ALA A 11 39.94 -32.42 -1.30
N LEU A 12 38.69 -32.87 -1.24
CA LEU A 12 37.63 -32.40 -2.13
C LEU A 12 37.44 -30.89 -1.89
N PRO A 13 37.46 -30.04 -2.92
CA PRO A 13 37.14 -28.63 -2.74
C PRO A 13 35.70 -28.52 -2.24
N HIS A 14 35.53 -27.93 -1.06
CA HIS A 14 34.22 -27.56 -0.54
C HIS A 14 33.54 -26.66 -1.58
N LEU A 15 32.56 -27.20 -2.29
CA LEU A 15 31.65 -26.41 -3.14
C LEU A 15 31.04 -25.35 -2.24
N ARG A 16 31.48 -24.10 -2.39
CA ARG A 16 30.82 -22.97 -1.72
C ARG A 16 29.39 -22.92 -2.23
N PRO A 17 28.38 -22.78 -1.36
CA PRO A 17 27.02 -22.59 -1.81
C PRO A 17 26.99 -21.37 -2.74
N GLN A 18 26.22 -21.48 -3.82
CA GLN A 18 26.02 -20.34 -4.72
C GLN A 18 25.35 -19.21 -3.93
N THR A 19 25.81 -17.98 -4.16
CA THR A 19 25.30 -16.77 -3.51
C THR A 19 24.72 -15.81 -4.53
N GLY A 20 23.66 -15.11 -4.14
CA GLY A 20 23.17 -13.90 -4.79
C GLY A 20 23.40 -12.68 -3.90
N THR A 21 23.08 -11.49 -4.40
CA THR A 21 23.24 -10.24 -3.62
C THR A 21 21.88 -9.77 -3.12
N LEU A 22 21.70 -9.66 -1.81
CA LEU A 22 20.56 -8.96 -1.21
C LEU A 22 20.96 -7.52 -0.89
N LEU A 23 20.21 -6.56 -1.43
CA LEU A 23 20.44 -5.13 -1.23
C LEU A 23 19.36 -4.55 -0.30
N VAL A 24 19.71 -4.31 0.96
CA VAL A 24 18.81 -3.69 1.93
C VAL A 24 18.83 -2.18 1.73
N LEU A 25 17.68 -1.67 1.30
CA LEU A 25 17.41 -0.25 1.10
C LEU A 25 16.57 0.25 2.27
N GLY A 26 16.87 1.46 2.74
CA GLY A 26 16.11 2.14 3.79
C GLY A 26 15.45 3.40 3.27
N ALA A 27 14.19 3.60 3.66
CA ALA A 27 13.51 4.89 3.64
C ALA A 27 12.66 5.06 4.90
N GLY A 28 12.43 6.30 5.31
CA GLY A 28 11.53 6.64 6.40
C GLY A 28 10.38 7.51 5.92
N ARG A 29 9.35 7.67 6.76
CA ARG A 29 8.31 8.68 6.54
C ARG A 29 8.87 10.11 6.58
N SER A 30 9.93 10.28 7.35
CA SER A 30 10.80 11.44 7.40
C SER A 30 12.27 10.96 7.38
N ALA A 31 13.21 11.89 7.25
CA ALA A 31 14.61 11.57 7.44
C ALA A 31 14.85 11.03 8.86
N ASP A 32 15.62 9.95 8.97
CA ASP A 32 15.86 9.18 10.19
C ASP A 32 17.24 8.47 10.12
N SER A 33 17.51 7.57 11.05
CA SER A 33 18.71 6.73 11.04
C SER A 33 18.46 5.38 11.68
N LEU A 34 19.12 4.34 11.16
CA LEU A 34 19.13 3.01 11.74
C LEU A 34 20.44 2.82 12.52
N ALA A 35 20.33 2.58 13.82
CA ALA A 35 21.47 2.13 14.63
C ALA A 35 21.92 0.73 14.15
N PRO A 36 23.17 0.29 14.41
CA PRO A 36 23.63 -1.06 14.06
C PRO A 36 22.66 -2.15 14.50
N THR A 37 21.93 -2.70 13.52
CA THR A 37 20.80 -3.60 13.75
C THR A 37 20.98 -4.86 12.92
N THR A 38 20.87 -6.01 13.58
CA THR A 38 20.97 -7.32 12.92
C THR A 38 19.80 -7.53 11.96
N ILE A 39 20.11 -7.94 10.74
CA ILE A 39 19.15 -8.40 9.74
C ILE A 39 19.22 -9.93 9.73
N SER A 40 18.07 -10.58 9.88
CA SER A 40 17.92 -12.03 9.73
C SER A 40 16.87 -12.34 8.68
N LEU A 41 17.06 -13.45 7.96
CA LEU A 41 16.08 -13.98 7.03
C LEU A 41 15.54 -15.32 7.53
N HIS A 42 14.28 -15.61 7.25
CA HIS A 42 13.68 -16.92 7.46
C HIS A 42 13.72 -17.68 6.13
N ALA A 43 14.46 -18.78 6.07
CA ALA A 43 14.46 -19.63 4.87
C ALA A 43 13.11 -20.35 4.77
N THR A 44 12.50 -20.38 3.58
CA THR A 44 11.21 -21.06 3.38
C THR A 44 11.33 -22.54 3.72
N GLY A 45 10.52 -23.00 4.68
CA GLY A 45 10.59 -24.38 5.21
C GLY A 45 11.80 -24.68 6.12
N GLY A 46 12.56 -23.65 6.47
CA GLY A 46 13.73 -23.71 7.34
C GLY A 46 13.53 -22.94 8.64
N GLY A 47 14.53 -22.11 8.99
CA GLY A 47 14.52 -21.31 10.20
C GLY A 47 15.18 -19.95 9.99
N TRP A 48 15.19 -19.15 11.05
CA TRP A 48 15.82 -17.82 11.06
C TRP A 48 17.34 -17.91 11.10
N ALA A 49 18.00 -17.14 10.24
CA ALA A 49 19.45 -16.96 10.24
C ALA A 49 19.83 -15.49 10.12
N ALA A 50 20.75 -15.02 10.96
CA ALA A 50 21.33 -13.69 10.84
C ALA A 50 22.19 -13.62 9.57
N VAL A 51 21.93 -12.63 8.71
CA VAL A 51 22.62 -12.45 7.43
C VAL A 51 23.55 -11.25 7.42
N GLY A 52 23.35 -10.27 8.30
CA GLY A 52 24.23 -9.10 8.40
C GLY A 52 23.76 -8.07 9.42
N THR A 53 24.40 -6.90 9.41
CA THR A 53 24.06 -5.78 10.28
C THR A 53 23.91 -4.53 9.42
N ALA A 54 22.71 -3.94 9.41
CA ALA A 54 22.43 -2.69 8.70
C ALA A 54 22.57 -1.50 9.65
N SER A 55 23.06 -0.37 9.13
CA SER A 55 23.10 0.90 9.86
C SER A 55 23.27 2.08 8.91
N GLY A 56 22.89 3.28 9.34
CA GLY A 56 23.15 4.50 8.59
C GLY A 56 22.01 5.49 8.62
N GLN A 57 22.20 6.60 7.92
CA GLN A 57 21.12 7.57 7.69
C GLN A 57 20.10 7.00 6.72
N VAL A 58 18.84 7.27 6.98
CA VAL A 58 17.69 6.85 6.20
C VAL A 58 16.98 8.11 5.71
N PRO A 59 16.90 8.38 4.41
CA PRO A 59 16.20 9.57 3.91
C PRO A 59 14.68 9.41 4.02
N ALA A 60 13.96 10.51 3.85
CA ALA A 60 12.50 10.45 3.69
C ALA A 60 12.17 9.82 2.33
N ALA A 61 11.14 8.99 2.26
CA ALA A 61 10.63 8.51 0.99
C ALA A 61 10.13 9.70 0.13
N PRO A 62 10.29 9.66 -1.21
CA PRO A 62 10.63 8.50 -2.03
C PRO A 62 12.13 8.24 -2.19
N GLU A 63 13.00 9.04 -1.55
CA GLU A 63 14.43 8.76 -1.62
C GLU A 63 14.77 7.45 -0.91
N LEU A 64 15.72 6.71 -1.47
CA LEU A 64 16.22 5.45 -0.95
C LEU A 64 17.69 5.58 -0.61
N ARG A 65 18.11 4.88 0.45
CA ARG A 65 19.52 4.72 0.77
C ARG A 65 19.86 3.25 0.92
N GLU A 66 20.92 2.81 0.26
CA GLU A 66 21.54 1.52 0.57
C GLU A 66 22.09 1.53 2.01
N LEU A 67 21.56 0.63 2.84
CA LEU A 67 22.00 0.43 4.21
C LEU A 67 22.97 -0.74 4.33
N LEU A 68 22.81 -1.74 3.45
CA LEU A 68 23.59 -2.97 3.50
C LEU A 68 23.47 -3.75 2.18
N GLY A 69 24.60 -4.18 1.62
CA GLY A 69 24.66 -5.20 0.57
C GLY A 69 25.26 -6.49 1.13
N LEU A 70 24.63 -7.64 0.90
CA LEU A 70 25.04 -8.93 1.44
C LEU A 70 25.09 -10.00 0.37
N ASP A 71 26.09 -10.88 0.45
CA ASP A 71 26.05 -12.17 -0.23
C ASP A 71 25.19 -13.13 0.59
N VAL A 72 24.03 -13.50 0.05
CA VAL A 72 23.07 -14.41 0.67
C VAL A 72 23.02 -15.69 -0.15
N ALA A 73 22.82 -16.83 0.51
CA ALA A 73 22.67 -18.10 -0.20
C ALA A 73 21.52 -18.04 -1.21
N VAL A 74 21.70 -18.65 -2.37
CA VAL A 74 20.61 -18.78 -3.36
C VAL A 74 19.47 -19.59 -2.75
N GLY A 75 18.24 -19.09 -2.84
CA GLY A 75 17.08 -19.70 -2.22
C GLY A 75 15.87 -18.77 -2.08
N SER A 76 14.82 -19.31 -1.47
CA SER A 76 13.59 -18.59 -1.13
C SER A 76 13.52 -18.33 0.37
N TYR A 77 13.05 -17.13 0.71
CA TYR A 77 12.88 -16.68 2.09
C TYR A 77 11.49 -16.05 2.23
N ASP A 78 10.81 -16.36 3.32
CA ASP A 78 9.41 -15.95 3.58
C ASP A 78 9.29 -15.00 4.79
N GLY A 79 10.42 -14.49 5.29
CA GLY A 79 10.44 -13.52 6.37
C GLY A 79 11.75 -12.77 6.52
N VAL A 80 11.64 -11.53 6.99
CA VAL A 80 12.77 -10.69 7.42
C VAL A 80 12.58 -10.31 8.88
N ARG A 81 13.69 -10.28 9.61
CA ARG A 81 13.75 -9.73 10.96
C ARG A 81 14.78 -8.63 11.01
N VAL A 82 14.36 -7.44 11.43
CA VAL A 82 15.25 -6.29 11.64
C VAL A 82 15.30 -6.02 13.14
N GLY A 83 16.39 -6.43 13.76
CA GLY A 83 16.53 -6.46 15.22
C GLY A 83 15.57 -7.47 15.83
N GLY A 84 14.60 -6.99 16.61
CA GLY A 84 13.55 -7.81 17.21
C GLY A 84 12.23 -7.86 16.44
N ALA A 85 12.08 -7.05 15.39
CA ALA A 85 10.83 -6.94 14.64
C ALA A 85 10.83 -7.91 13.45
N GLU A 86 9.82 -8.79 13.39
CA GLU A 86 9.63 -9.77 12.34
C GLU A 86 8.54 -9.32 11.37
N GLN A 87 8.77 -9.51 10.07
CA GLN A 87 7.78 -9.31 9.03
C GLN A 87 7.84 -10.42 7.99
N LEU A 88 6.67 -10.78 7.49
CA LEU A 88 6.53 -11.65 6.33
C LEU A 88 6.95 -10.86 5.08
N VAL A 89 7.76 -11.49 4.25
CA VAL A 89 8.19 -10.96 2.96
C VAL A 89 8.62 -12.14 2.10
N ASP A 90 8.23 -12.18 0.82
CA ASP A 90 8.74 -13.18 -0.12
C ASP A 90 9.96 -12.63 -0.85
N ILE A 91 11.13 -13.24 -0.61
CA ILE A 91 12.42 -12.86 -1.21
C ILE A 91 12.94 -14.07 -1.98
N ARG A 92 13.28 -13.86 -3.25
CA ARG A 92 13.94 -14.87 -4.10
C ARG A 92 15.35 -14.43 -4.44
N VAL A 93 16.35 -15.09 -3.85
CA VAL A 93 17.76 -14.80 -4.11
C VAL A 93 18.27 -15.73 -5.21
N GLU A 94 18.66 -15.15 -6.34
CA GLU A 94 19.25 -15.87 -7.48
C GLU A 94 20.74 -15.58 -7.63
N SER A 95 21.48 -16.53 -8.20
CA SER A 95 22.90 -16.33 -8.49
C SER A 95 23.09 -15.17 -9.46
N SER A 96 23.99 -14.25 -9.14
CA SER A 96 24.36 -13.11 -9.99
C SER A 96 23.24 -12.07 -10.24
N ARG A 97 22.13 -12.13 -9.49
CA ARG A 97 21.12 -11.05 -9.42
C ARG A 97 21.25 -10.27 -8.12
N VAL A 98 20.87 -8.99 -8.18
CA VAL A 98 20.66 -8.16 -7.01
C VAL A 98 19.17 -8.18 -6.69
N GLU A 99 18.84 -8.64 -5.49
CA GLU A 99 17.48 -8.65 -4.96
C GLU A 99 17.33 -7.47 -3.97
N PRO A 100 16.54 -6.44 -4.29
CA PRO A 100 16.29 -5.35 -3.36
C PRO A 100 15.30 -5.75 -2.26
N LEU A 101 15.57 -5.26 -1.06
CA LEU A 101 14.67 -5.32 0.09
C LEU A 101 14.56 -3.92 0.68
N LEU A 102 13.42 -3.24 0.48
CA LEU A 102 13.12 -2.01 1.18
C LEU A 102 12.62 -2.31 2.59
N ILE A 103 13.23 -1.67 3.57
CA ILE A 103 12.74 -1.59 4.95
C ILE A 103 12.38 -0.15 5.31
N GLY A 104 11.17 0.03 5.81
CA GLY A 104 10.69 1.29 6.36
C GLY A 104 11.23 1.51 7.78
N ILE A 105 11.91 2.62 8.01
CA ILE A 105 12.46 2.96 9.33
C ILE A 105 11.75 4.21 9.90
N GLU A 106 11.32 4.13 11.16
CA GLU A 106 10.82 5.26 11.92
C GLU A 106 11.35 5.22 13.36
N SER A 107 11.90 6.35 13.82
CA SER A 107 12.61 6.47 15.09
C SER A 107 13.68 5.39 15.30
N GLY A 108 14.36 4.99 14.22
CA GLY A 108 15.39 3.94 14.25
C GLY A 108 14.87 2.50 14.41
N HIS A 109 13.57 2.27 14.24
CA HIS A 109 12.94 0.96 14.29
C HIS A 109 12.22 0.61 12.99
N LEU A 110 12.07 -0.69 12.70
CA LEU A 110 11.30 -1.16 11.55
C LEU A 110 9.82 -0.82 11.72
N ILE A 111 9.22 -0.16 10.74
CA ILE A 111 7.78 0.12 10.67
C ILE A 111 7.06 -1.19 10.31
N PHE A 112 6.08 -1.61 11.11
CA PHE A 112 5.26 -2.80 10.83
C PHE A 112 4.57 -2.69 9.46
N GLY A 113 4.61 -3.75 8.65
CA GLY A 113 4.10 -3.76 7.28
C GLY A 113 5.04 -3.14 6.25
N ALA A 114 6.05 -2.36 6.66
CA ALA A 114 6.93 -1.67 5.72
C ALA A 114 8.18 -2.48 5.34
N ALA A 115 8.01 -3.76 4.99
CA ALA A 115 9.06 -4.56 4.39
C ALA A 115 8.61 -5.03 3.00
N TYR A 116 9.35 -4.64 1.97
CA TYR A 116 8.98 -4.90 0.57
C TYR A 116 10.19 -5.45 -0.17
N ALA A 117 10.01 -6.59 -0.82
CA ALA A 117 11.00 -7.17 -1.72
C ALA A 117 10.51 -7.08 -3.17
N GLY A 118 11.46 -6.98 -4.10
CA GLY A 118 11.19 -6.82 -5.52
C GLY A 118 12.22 -5.93 -6.20
N ASN A 119 12.22 -5.87 -7.52
CA ASN A 119 13.19 -5.08 -8.28
C ASN A 119 12.80 -3.60 -8.42
N ASP A 120 13.65 -2.85 -9.12
CA ASP A 120 13.49 -1.43 -9.43
C ASP A 120 12.24 -1.08 -10.27
N GLN A 121 11.58 -2.08 -10.89
CA GLN A 121 10.33 -1.91 -11.63
C GLN A 121 9.09 -1.96 -10.73
N VAL A 122 9.24 -2.39 -9.48
CA VAL A 122 8.19 -2.42 -8.45
C VAL A 122 8.33 -1.20 -7.56
N ASN A 123 7.25 -0.42 -7.39
CA ASN A 123 7.21 0.56 -6.30
C ASN A 123 7.29 -0.22 -4.98
N LEU A 124 8.48 -0.30 -4.37
CA LEU A 124 8.78 -1.08 -3.15
C LEU A 124 8.07 -0.54 -1.90
N GLY A 125 6.85 -0.02 -1.99
CA GLY A 125 6.16 0.64 -0.88
C GLY A 125 6.61 2.08 -0.61
N LEU A 126 7.32 2.71 -1.54
CA LEU A 126 7.73 4.12 -1.44
C LEU A 126 6.53 5.08 -1.40
N GLY A 127 5.46 4.76 -2.14
CA GLY A 127 4.20 5.52 -2.10
C GLY A 127 3.61 5.55 -0.69
N GLU A 128 3.59 4.38 -0.05
CA GLU A 128 3.15 4.21 1.33
C GLU A 128 4.07 4.92 2.33
N LEU A 129 5.38 4.71 2.23
CA LEU A 129 6.35 5.31 3.15
C LEU A 129 6.40 6.82 3.05
N SER A 130 6.18 7.41 1.88
CA SER A 130 6.22 8.87 1.72
C SER A 130 4.97 9.58 2.26
N GLY A 131 3.96 8.83 2.75
CA GLY A 131 2.67 9.39 3.17
C GLY A 131 1.88 10.04 2.03
N LYS A 132 2.32 9.87 0.78
CA LYS A 132 1.68 10.40 -0.43
C LYS A 132 0.72 9.36 -0.98
N PHE A 133 -0.26 8.97 -0.17
CA PHE A 133 -1.34 8.14 -0.66
C PHE A 133 -2.18 8.94 -1.66
N VAL A 134 -2.21 8.50 -2.89
CA VAL A 134 -3.09 9.07 -3.91
C VAL A 134 -4.44 8.38 -3.73
N ALA A 135 -5.42 9.12 -3.22
CA ALA A 135 -6.79 8.64 -3.22
C ALA A 135 -7.21 8.33 -4.65
N MET A 136 -7.84 7.18 -4.86
CA MET A 136 -8.40 6.83 -6.15
C MET A 136 -9.43 7.90 -6.52
N PRO A 137 -9.28 8.62 -7.65
CA PRO A 137 -10.24 9.63 -8.07
C PRO A 137 -11.65 9.03 -8.22
N ALA A 138 -12.66 9.88 -8.23
CA ALA A 138 -14.01 9.45 -8.57
C ALA A 138 -14.01 8.83 -9.98
N PHE A 139 -14.52 7.62 -10.10
CA PHE A 139 -14.68 6.94 -11.38
C PHE A 139 -16.04 6.26 -11.47
N ASP A 140 -16.53 6.08 -12.70
CA ASP A 140 -17.79 5.41 -12.97
C ASP A 140 -17.62 4.51 -14.19
N LEU A 141 -17.43 3.22 -13.91
CA LEU A 141 -17.24 2.16 -14.88
C LEU A 141 -18.34 1.11 -14.71
N VAL A 142 -18.35 0.14 -15.61
CA VAL A 142 -19.29 -0.97 -15.59
C VAL A 142 -18.55 -2.28 -15.82
N ASP A 143 -18.89 -3.32 -15.05
CA ASP A 143 -18.36 -4.64 -15.29
C ASP A 143 -19.03 -5.34 -16.49
N HIS A 144 -18.45 -6.46 -16.93
CA HIS A 144 -18.96 -7.26 -18.04
C HIS A 144 -20.38 -7.81 -17.81
N ASN A 145 -20.84 -7.90 -16.57
CA ASN A 145 -22.21 -8.30 -16.22
C ASN A 145 -23.19 -7.12 -16.20
N GLY A 146 -22.71 -5.89 -16.36
CA GLY A 146 -23.52 -4.68 -16.31
C GLY A 146 -23.68 -4.09 -14.90
N ASN A 147 -22.96 -4.60 -13.89
CA ASN A 147 -22.98 -4.00 -12.57
C ASN A 147 -22.10 -2.74 -12.54
N PRO A 148 -22.49 -1.71 -11.78
CA PRO A 148 -21.66 -0.53 -11.60
C PRO A 148 -20.34 -0.91 -10.91
N LEU A 149 -19.26 -0.27 -11.35
CA LEU A 149 -17.95 -0.31 -10.72
C LEU A 149 -17.46 1.12 -10.53
N ASN A 150 -17.52 1.58 -9.28
CA ASN A 150 -17.14 2.92 -8.84
C ASN A 150 -16.62 2.89 -7.38
N ASN A 151 -16.16 4.03 -6.88
CA ASN A 151 -15.61 4.16 -5.52
C ASN A 151 -16.55 3.62 -4.43
N ALA A 152 -17.88 3.77 -4.59
CA ALA A 152 -18.84 3.29 -3.60
C ALA A 152 -18.96 1.76 -3.61
N THR A 153 -18.92 1.15 -4.79
CA THR A 153 -19.03 -0.32 -4.94
C THR A 153 -17.77 -1.08 -4.52
N ILE A 154 -16.60 -0.41 -4.51
CA ILE A 154 -15.34 -0.99 -4.06
C ILE A 154 -14.98 -0.62 -2.62
N ALA A 155 -15.79 0.22 -1.97
CA ALA A 155 -15.52 0.69 -0.61
C ALA A 155 -15.45 -0.48 0.37
N GLY A 156 -14.42 -0.50 1.22
CA GLY A 156 -14.19 -1.58 2.17
C GLY A 156 -13.51 -2.82 1.59
N GLN A 157 -13.13 -2.82 0.30
CA GLN A 157 -12.42 -3.93 -0.34
C GLN A 157 -10.99 -3.52 -0.71
N ASP A 158 -10.02 -4.41 -0.48
CA ASP A 158 -8.70 -4.28 -1.08
C ASP A 158 -8.81 -4.68 -2.57
N VAL A 159 -8.39 -3.81 -3.50
CA VAL A 159 -8.64 -4.01 -4.94
C VAL A 159 -7.34 -4.19 -5.70
N VAL A 160 -7.23 -5.27 -6.46
CA VAL A 160 -6.17 -5.49 -7.44
C VAL A 160 -6.71 -5.11 -8.81
N ILE A 161 -6.08 -4.11 -9.43
CA ILE A 161 -6.49 -3.56 -10.73
C ILE A 161 -5.38 -3.81 -11.73
N ALA A 162 -5.68 -4.39 -12.90
CA ALA A 162 -4.72 -4.48 -14.00
C ALA A 162 -5.23 -3.80 -15.27
N ALA A 163 -4.31 -3.14 -15.97
CA ALA A 163 -4.57 -2.61 -17.30
C ALA A 163 -4.52 -3.75 -18.32
N PHE A 164 -5.56 -3.85 -19.14
CA PHE A 164 -5.68 -4.94 -20.09
C PHE A 164 -6.47 -4.51 -21.34
N HIS A 165 -6.45 -5.29 -22.40
CA HIS A 165 -7.52 -5.30 -23.41
C HIS A 165 -7.50 -6.60 -24.20
N THR A 166 -8.63 -7.00 -24.78
CA THR A 166 -8.81 -8.36 -25.33
C THR A 166 -8.02 -8.63 -26.62
N THR A 167 -7.58 -7.58 -27.32
CA THR A 167 -6.81 -7.71 -28.57
C THR A 167 -5.30 -7.77 -28.38
N CYS A 168 -4.81 -7.75 -27.14
CA CYS A 168 -3.38 -7.82 -26.87
C CYS A 168 -2.90 -9.27 -26.90
N HIS A 169 -1.86 -9.52 -27.69
CA HIS A 169 -1.24 -10.84 -27.85
C HIS A 169 0.14 -10.91 -27.17
N GLN A 170 0.45 -9.94 -26.31
CA GLN A 170 1.75 -9.85 -25.63
C GLN A 170 1.57 -10.02 -24.12
N THR A 171 1.48 -8.93 -23.37
CA THR A 171 1.52 -9.00 -21.90
C THR A 171 0.15 -9.21 -21.26
N CYS A 172 -0.96 -8.74 -21.85
CA CYS A 172 -2.28 -8.86 -21.23
C CYS A 172 -2.67 -10.32 -20.90
N PRO A 173 -2.45 -11.32 -21.78
CA PRO A 173 -2.74 -12.71 -21.41
C PRO A 173 -1.91 -13.21 -20.21
N LEU A 174 -0.74 -12.63 -19.96
CA LEU A 174 0.09 -12.93 -18.79
C LEU A 174 -0.50 -12.31 -17.51
N TYR A 175 -1.04 -11.09 -17.58
CA TYR A 175 -1.79 -10.48 -16.47
C TYR A 175 -3.07 -11.26 -16.14
N THR A 176 -3.81 -11.68 -17.17
CA THR A 176 -4.99 -12.54 -16.99
C THR A 176 -4.60 -13.88 -16.37
N ALA A 177 -3.44 -14.44 -16.72
CA ALA A 177 -2.90 -15.64 -16.08
C ALA A 177 -2.51 -15.39 -14.60
N LEU A 178 -1.93 -14.24 -14.28
CA LEU A 178 -1.65 -13.83 -12.90
C LEU A 178 -2.94 -13.78 -12.07
N PHE A 179 -4.03 -13.23 -12.62
CA PHE A 179 -5.32 -13.16 -11.95
C PHE A 179 -5.90 -14.57 -11.70
N ALA A 180 -5.77 -15.48 -12.66
CA ALA A 180 -6.14 -16.89 -12.47
C ALA A 180 -5.30 -17.56 -11.35
N GLN A 181 -4.01 -17.24 -11.25
CA GLN A 181 -3.16 -17.76 -10.17
C GLN A 181 -3.54 -17.19 -8.81
N LEU A 182 -3.85 -15.88 -8.73
CA LEU A 182 -4.33 -15.22 -7.51
C LEU A 182 -5.66 -15.81 -7.02
N GLU A 183 -6.60 -16.06 -7.93
CA GLU A 183 -7.89 -16.69 -7.63
C GLU A 183 -7.72 -18.07 -6.98
N LYS A 184 -6.75 -18.88 -7.45
CA LYS A 184 -6.43 -20.20 -6.86
C LYS A 184 -5.94 -20.11 -5.40
N GLN A 185 -5.45 -18.95 -4.96
CA GLN A 185 -4.94 -18.76 -3.58
C GLN A 185 -6.04 -18.61 -2.54
N LYS A 186 -7.31 -18.58 -2.95
CA LYS A 186 -8.47 -18.38 -2.05
C LYS A 186 -8.32 -17.10 -1.23
N LEU A 187 -8.17 -15.98 -1.95
CA LEU A 187 -8.10 -14.65 -1.36
C LEU A 187 -9.30 -14.39 -0.43
N PRO A 188 -9.13 -13.55 0.61
CA PRO A 188 -10.23 -13.10 1.45
C PRO A 188 -11.39 -12.52 0.63
N GLU A 189 -12.62 -12.64 1.14
CA GLU A 189 -13.83 -12.15 0.45
C GLU A 189 -13.85 -10.62 0.27
N ASP A 190 -13.07 -9.89 1.06
CA ASP A 190 -12.86 -8.44 0.94
C ASP A 190 -11.77 -8.06 -0.07
N VAL A 191 -11.19 -9.02 -0.81
CA VAL A 191 -10.29 -8.73 -1.93
C VAL A 191 -11.03 -8.80 -3.27
N LEU A 192 -11.01 -7.71 -4.02
CA LEU A 192 -11.62 -7.60 -5.34
C LEU A 192 -10.55 -7.62 -6.44
N LEU A 193 -10.67 -8.55 -7.38
CA LEU A 193 -9.86 -8.59 -8.59
C LEU A 193 -10.62 -7.93 -9.75
N VAL A 194 -10.01 -6.94 -10.41
CA VAL A 194 -10.56 -6.27 -11.59
C VAL A 194 -9.51 -6.09 -12.69
N GLU A 195 -9.81 -6.53 -13.91
CA GLU A 195 -9.10 -6.12 -15.12
C GLU A 195 -9.91 -5.03 -15.84
N VAL A 196 -9.30 -3.87 -16.08
CA VAL A 196 -9.99 -2.72 -16.68
C VAL A 196 -9.42 -2.47 -18.08
N THR A 197 -10.30 -2.32 -19.07
CA THR A 197 -9.84 -2.19 -20.46
C THR A 197 -9.13 -0.85 -20.73
N THR A 198 -8.14 -0.87 -21.62
CA THR A 198 -7.57 0.33 -22.25
C THR A 198 -8.09 0.56 -23.68
N ASP A 199 -8.91 -0.36 -24.22
CA ASP A 199 -9.54 -0.26 -25.54
C ASP A 199 -11.08 -0.34 -25.43
N PRO A 200 -11.75 0.73 -24.96
CA PRO A 200 -13.21 0.75 -24.86
C PRO A 200 -13.95 0.65 -26.20
N THR A 201 -13.25 0.82 -27.33
CA THR A 201 -13.88 0.74 -28.65
C THR A 201 -14.16 -0.71 -29.02
N THR A 202 -13.22 -1.60 -28.70
CA THR A 202 -13.33 -3.04 -28.95
C THR A 202 -13.92 -3.81 -27.77
N ASP A 203 -13.51 -3.44 -26.55
CA ASP A 203 -13.87 -4.12 -25.31
C ASP A 203 -15.20 -3.62 -24.76
N THR A 204 -16.26 -3.92 -25.53
CA THR A 204 -17.64 -3.77 -25.07
C THR A 204 -17.94 -4.76 -23.95
N ARG A 205 -19.00 -4.52 -23.16
CA ARG A 205 -19.43 -5.48 -22.12
C ARG A 205 -19.63 -6.90 -22.65
N ALA A 206 -20.17 -7.04 -23.87
CA ALA A 206 -20.37 -8.34 -24.49
C ALA A 206 -19.02 -9.01 -24.81
N THR A 207 -18.09 -8.28 -25.42
CA THR A 207 -16.73 -8.75 -25.70
C THR A 207 -16.02 -9.21 -24.42
N LEU A 208 -16.13 -8.42 -23.34
CA LEU A 208 -15.54 -8.74 -22.04
C LEU A 208 -16.18 -9.97 -21.39
N ALA A 209 -17.50 -10.14 -21.51
CA ALA A 209 -18.19 -11.31 -21.00
C ALA A 209 -17.80 -12.58 -21.77
N ASP A 210 -17.70 -12.50 -23.09
CA ASP A 210 -17.23 -13.61 -23.94
C ASP A 210 -15.78 -13.97 -23.62
N TYR A 211 -14.92 -12.96 -23.42
CA TYR A 211 -13.53 -13.16 -23.01
C TYR A 211 -13.46 -13.88 -21.66
N ALA A 212 -14.14 -13.36 -20.63
CA ALA A 212 -14.19 -13.95 -19.29
C ALA A 212 -14.67 -15.41 -19.32
N HIS A 213 -15.72 -15.70 -20.11
CA HIS A 213 -16.23 -17.05 -20.28
C HIS A 213 -15.21 -17.98 -20.95
N SER A 214 -14.50 -17.52 -21.97
CA SER A 214 -13.54 -18.33 -22.72
C SER A 214 -12.36 -18.84 -21.89
N ILE A 215 -12.01 -18.11 -20.83
CA ILE A 215 -10.91 -18.44 -19.92
C ILE A 215 -11.38 -18.96 -18.55
N GLY A 216 -12.70 -19.00 -18.32
CA GLY A 216 -13.30 -19.44 -17.06
C GLY A 216 -13.10 -18.49 -15.88
N ALA A 217 -12.81 -17.21 -16.14
CA ALA A 217 -12.55 -16.22 -15.09
C ALA A 217 -13.80 -15.93 -14.25
N GLN A 218 -13.64 -15.85 -12.92
CA GLN A 218 -14.72 -15.43 -12.01
C GLN A 218 -14.55 -13.98 -11.50
N TRP A 219 -13.45 -13.32 -11.84
CA TRP A 219 -13.21 -11.91 -11.49
C TRP A 219 -13.86 -10.93 -12.47
N LYS A 220 -13.80 -9.64 -12.17
CA LYS A 220 -14.47 -8.62 -12.96
C LYS A 220 -13.57 -8.11 -14.08
N PHE A 221 -14.08 -8.14 -15.30
CA PHE A 221 -13.61 -7.28 -16.39
C PHE A 221 -14.48 -6.04 -16.47
N ALA A 222 -13.89 -4.85 -16.61
CA ALA A 222 -14.64 -3.60 -16.65
C ALA A 222 -14.27 -2.70 -17.84
N THR A 223 -15.26 -1.91 -18.26
CA THR A 223 -15.19 -0.94 -19.36
C THR A 223 -15.99 0.31 -19.02
N GLY A 224 -15.95 1.31 -19.89
CA GLY A 224 -16.61 2.60 -19.72
C GLY A 224 -16.50 3.45 -20.98
N THR A 225 -16.88 4.72 -20.89
CA THR A 225 -16.63 5.64 -22.00
C THR A 225 -15.12 5.92 -22.12
N PRO A 226 -14.61 6.29 -23.32
CA PRO A 226 -13.21 6.68 -23.47
C PRO A 226 -12.79 7.78 -22.49
N GLU A 227 -13.64 8.75 -22.20
CA GLU A 227 -13.37 9.82 -21.23
C GLU A 227 -13.25 9.28 -19.81
N ALA A 228 -14.17 8.40 -19.40
CA ALA A 228 -14.16 7.79 -18.06
C ALA A 228 -12.91 6.92 -17.86
N LEU A 229 -12.53 6.11 -18.85
CA LEU A 229 -11.33 5.28 -18.77
C LEU A 229 -10.03 6.11 -18.83
N THR A 230 -10.00 7.19 -19.61
CA THR A 230 -8.85 8.12 -19.60
C THR A 230 -8.65 8.73 -18.22
N ALA A 231 -9.75 9.18 -17.58
CA ALA A 231 -9.71 9.73 -16.23
C ALA A 231 -9.32 8.67 -15.19
N PHE A 232 -9.87 7.45 -15.30
CA PHE A 232 -9.57 6.32 -14.43
C PHE A 232 -8.09 5.93 -14.47
N TRP A 233 -7.48 5.91 -15.66
CA TRP A 233 -6.11 5.47 -15.87
C TRP A 233 -5.05 6.55 -15.63
N GLN A 234 -5.45 7.83 -15.60
CA GLN A 234 -4.55 8.97 -15.42
C GLN A 234 -3.63 8.86 -14.18
N PRO A 235 -4.10 8.46 -12.97
CA PRO A 235 -3.25 8.33 -11.79
C PRO A 235 -2.14 7.28 -11.93
N PHE A 236 -2.35 6.29 -12.80
CA PHE A 236 -1.41 5.19 -13.03
C PHE A 236 -0.47 5.46 -14.22
N GLY A 237 -0.66 6.58 -14.93
CA GLY A 237 0.10 6.90 -16.14
C GLY A 237 -0.16 5.92 -17.29
N VAL A 238 -1.33 5.28 -17.31
CA VAL A 238 -1.75 4.38 -18.39
C VAL A 238 -2.52 5.18 -19.43
N ALA A 239 -2.18 5.00 -20.71
CA ALA A 239 -2.91 5.60 -21.82
C ALA A 239 -3.86 4.56 -22.45
N LEU A 240 -4.95 5.02 -23.05
CA LEU A 240 -5.80 4.16 -23.86
C LEU A 240 -5.00 3.64 -25.05
N ALA A 241 -5.11 2.35 -25.32
CA ALA A 241 -4.34 1.65 -26.33
C ALA A 241 -5.05 0.35 -26.72
N SER A 242 -4.75 -0.11 -27.93
CA SER A 242 -5.34 -1.32 -28.56
C SER A 242 -4.25 -2.14 -29.27
N GLY A 243 -4.58 -3.38 -29.62
CA GLY A 243 -3.65 -4.30 -30.27
C GLY A 243 -2.47 -4.65 -29.37
N ASP A 244 -1.24 -4.58 -29.86
CA ASP A 244 -0.06 -4.90 -29.03
C ASP A 244 0.56 -3.67 -28.35
N SER A 245 -0.04 -2.48 -28.49
CA SER A 245 0.41 -1.28 -27.78
C SER A 245 -0.22 -1.24 -26.39
N HIS A 246 0.60 -1.19 -25.35
CA HIS A 246 0.09 -1.18 -23.97
C HIS A 246 1.13 -0.62 -23.00
N VAL A 247 0.67 -0.26 -21.81
CA VAL A 247 1.51 -0.02 -20.63
C VAL A 247 1.19 -1.14 -19.65
N SER A 248 2.13 -2.04 -19.42
CA SER A 248 1.97 -3.16 -18.49
C SER A 248 1.93 -2.61 -17.07
N THR A 249 0.75 -2.64 -16.44
CA THR A 249 0.54 -2.04 -15.11
C THR A 249 -0.49 -2.82 -14.31
N LEU A 250 -0.13 -3.13 -13.06
CA LEU A 250 -1.04 -3.58 -12.00
C LEU A 250 -0.95 -2.60 -10.83
N ALA A 251 -2.09 -2.29 -10.23
CA ALA A 251 -2.19 -1.43 -9.06
C ALA A 251 -2.94 -2.14 -7.94
N LEU A 252 -2.55 -1.84 -6.70
CA LEU A 252 -3.27 -2.23 -5.50
C LEU A 252 -3.87 -1.00 -4.84
N LEU A 253 -5.17 -1.06 -4.58
CA LEU A 253 -5.88 -0.12 -3.74
C LEU A 253 -6.21 -0.80 -2.42
N ASP A 254 -6.11 -0.07 -1.32
CA ASP A 254 -6.61 -0.57 -0.04
C ASP A 254 -8.12 -0.36 0.09
N ARG A 255 -8.69 -1.00 1.11
CA ARG A 255 -10.10 -0.88 1.54
C ARG A 255 -10.58 0.54 1.84
N HIS A 256 -9.67 1.50 1.98
CA HIS A 256 -9.98 2.91 2.22
C HIS A 256 -9.99 3.72 0.91
N GLY A 257 -9.69 3.10 -0.23
CA GLY A 257 -9.72 3.73 -1.55
C GLY A 257 -8.43 4.45 -1.91
N TYR A 258 -7.30 4.13 -1.28
CA TYR A 258 -6.00 4.69 -1.60
C TYR A 258 -5.17 3.77 -2.47
N ILE A 259 -4.51 4.33 -3.48
CA ILE A 259 -3.51 3.62 -4.29
C ILE A 259 -2.28 3.39 -3.41
N ARG A 260 -1.96 2.12 -3.17
CA ARG A 260 -0.85 1.69 -2.30
C ARG A 260 0.39 1.41 -3.12
N LEU A 261 0.24 0.58 -4.15
CA LEU A 261 1.35 0.01 -4.90
C LEU A 261 0.99 -0.04 -6.38
N VAL A 262 2.00 0.15 -7.23
CA VAL A 262 1.89 0.00 -8.67
C VAL A 262 3.07 -0.83 -9.14
N TYR A 263 2.76 -1.96 -9.77
CA TYR A 263 3.69 -2.84 -10.46
C TYR A 263 3.72 -2.45 -11.93
N ARG A 264 4.92 -2.40 -12.51
CA ARG A 264 5.12 -2.19 -13.94
C ARG A 264 5.91 -3.35 -14.54
N GLY A 265 5.78 -3.51 -15.85
CA GLY A 265 6.46 -4.58 -16.56
C GLY A 265 5.65 -5.87 -16.63
N VAL A 266 6.30 -6.99 -16.89
CA VAL A 266 5.67 -8.28 -17.16
C VAL A 266 5.69 -9.16 -15.91
N PRO A 267 4.54 -9.73 -15.47
CA PRO A 267 4.54 -10.65 -14.34
C PRO A 267 5.20 -12.00 -14.69
N ASP A 268 5.90 -12.59 -13.73
CA ASP A 268 6.34 -13.98 -13.76
C ASP A 268 5.15 -14.91 -13.49
N ILE A 269 4.71 -15.60 -14.53
CA ILE A 269 3.62 -16.58 -14.49
C ILE A 269 4.17 -18.01 -14.35
N GLY A 270 5.48 -18.19 -14.43
CA GLY A 270 6.12 -19.50 -14.47
C GLY A 270 5.52 -20.41 -15.56
N HIS A 271 5.15 -21.63 -15.18
CA HIS A 271 4.57 -22.62 -16.08
C HIS A 271 3.06 -22.83 -15.88
N ASP A 272 2.44 -22.12 -14.94
CA ASP A 272 1.02 -22.27 -14.61
C ASP A 272 0.17 -21.24 -15.37
N ILE A 273 0.04 -21.46 -16.68
CA ILE A 273 -0.76 -20.65 -17.59
C ILE A 273 -1.79 -21.52 -18.32
N ALA A 274 -3.03 -21.06 -18.40
CA ALA A 274 -4.12 -21.81 -19.02
C ALA A 274 -3.90 -21.95 -20.54
N PRO A 275 -4.19 -23.12 -21.16
CA PRO A 275 -3.98 -23.32 -22.60
C PRO A 275 -4.62 -22.25 -23.50
N PRO A 276 -5.85 -21.75 -23.23
CA PRO A 276 -6.42 -20.66 -24.03
C PRO A 276 -5.57 -19.39 -24.05
N LEU A 277 -4.97 -19.04 -22.91
CA LEU A 277 -4.10 -17.88 -22.79
C LEU A 277 -2.79 -18.10 -23.54
N VAL A 278 -2.18 -19.29 -23.45
CA VAL A 278 -0.98 -19.63 -24.24
C VAL A 278 -1.24 -19.49 -25.73
N THR A 279 -2.37 -19.99 -26.21
CA THR A 279 -2.72 -19.91 -27.64
C THR A 279 -3.05 -18.50 -28.12
N SER A 280 -3.34 -17.58 -27.20
CA SER A 280 -3.58 -16.17 -27.51
C SER A 280 -2.31 -15.34 -27.64
N LEU A 281 -1.16 -15.86 -27.16
CA LEU A 281 0.12 -15.16 -27.23
C LEU A 281 0.70 -15.19 -28.65
N GLY A 282 1.13 -14.02 -29.13
CA GLY A 282 1.98 -13.87 -30.29
C GLY A 282 3.45 -14.19 -29.97
N THR A 283 4.32 -14.01 -30.97
CA THR A 283 5.76 -14.30 -30.83
C THR A 283 6.41 -13.58 -29.67
N GLU A 284 6.09 -12.30 -29.47
CA GLU A 284 6.68 -11.51 -28.38
C GLU A 284 6.12 -11.92 -27.02
N GLY A 285 4.81 -12.16 -26.90
CA GLY A 285 4.21 -12.67 -25.67
C GLY A 285 4.79 -14.02 -25.23
N LEU A 286 5.11 -14.90 -26.18
CA LEU A 286 5.80 -16.17 -25.91
C LEU A 286 7.26 -15.96 -25.44
N ARG A 287 7.95 -14.92 -25.92
CA ARG A 287 9.29 -14.55 -25.42
C ARG A 287 9.22 -14.01 -24.01
N GLU A 288 8.27 -13.13 -23.74
CA GLU A 288 8.02 -12.57 -22.41
C GLU A 288 7.73 -13.68 -21.40
N LEU A 289 6.82 -14.60 -21.73
CA LEU A 289 6.55 -15.78 -20.91
C LEU A 289 7.81 -16.62 -20.67
N ALA A 290 8.63 -16.83 -21.69
CA ALA A 290 9.87 -17.62 -21.58
C ALA A 290 10.98 -16.90 -20.80
N SER A 291 10.93 -15.58 -20.69
CA SER A 291 11.93 -14.79 -19.97
C SER A 291 11.82 -14.88 -18.44
N GLY A 292 10.64 -15.28 -17.93
CA GLY A 292 10.32 -15.23 -16.50
C GLY A 292 9.90 -13.85 -16.01
N GLY A 293 9.55 -12.93 -16.93
CA GLY A 293 9.05 -11.60 -16.61
C GLY A 293 10.06 -10.69 -15.90
N ASP A 294 9.54 -9.61 -15.33
CA ASP A 294 10.30 -8.54 -14.70
C ASP A 294 10.38 -8.73 -13.17
N GLY A 295 10.59 -9.96 -12.70
CA GLY A 295 10.95 -10.21 -11.29
C GLY A 295 9.84 -9.97 -10.25
N TRP A 296 8.58 -9.93 -10.66
CA TRP A 296 7.42 -9.93 -9.75
C TRP A 296 6.31 -10.81 -10.32
N GLY A 297 5.48 -11.38 -9.46
CA GLY A 297 4.34 -12.23 -9.86
C GLY A 297 3.37 -12.44 -8.70
N THR A 298 2.69 -13.58 -8.70
CA THR A 298 1.71 -13.94 -7.65
C THR A 298 2.24 -13.73 -6.22
N PRO A 299 3.46 -14.18 -5.87
CA PRO A 299 3.91 -14.07 -4.48
C PRO A 299 4.10 -12.62 -4.02
N GLN A 300 4.64 -11.75 -4.88
CA GLN A 300 4.82 -10.33 -4.56
C GLN A 300 3.46 -9.63 -4.40
N VAL A 301 2.47 -9.95 -5.24
CA VAL A 301 1.13 -9.36 -5.10
C VAL A 301 0.45 -9.84 -3.82
N LEU A 302 0.57 -11.13 -3.46
CA LEU A 302 0.06 -11.66 -2.20
C LEU A 302 0.73 -11.00 -0.99
N GLN A 303 2.04 -10.82 -1.01
CA GLN A 303 2.77 -10.13 0.05
C GLN A 303 2.25 -8.71 0.22
N SER A 304 2.08 -7.98 -0.87
CA SER A 304 1.51 -6.64 -0.87
C SER A 304 0.09 -6.60 -0.32
N LEU A 305 -0.75 -7.56 -0.69
CA LEU A 305 -2.08 -7.73 -0.10
C LEU A 305 -1.97 -7.96 1.40
N VAL A 306 -1.12 -8.87 1.89
CA VAL A 306 -0.92 -9.08 3.32
C VAL A 306 -0.44 -7.82 4.04
N THR A 307 0.44 -7.04 3.41
CA THR A 307 0.93 -5.77 3.96
C THR A 307 -0.20 -4.75 4.11
N ILE A 308 -1.06 -4.59 3.11
CA ILE A 308 -2.14 -3.58 3.14
C ILE A 308 -3.39 -4.07 3.89
N SER A 309 -3.68 -5.38 3.86
CA SER A 309 -4.79 -6.03 4.58
C SER A 309 -4.43 -6.37 6.02
N GLY A 310 -3.15 -6.27 6.37
CA GLY A 310 -2.68 -6.46 7.73
C GLY A 310 -3.59 -5.67 8.65
N ARG A 311 -4.18 -6.35 9.65
CA ARG A 311 -4.81 -5.63 10.75
C ARG A 311 -3.71 -4.76 11.32
N GLU A 312 -3.72 -3.48 10.96
CA GLU A 312 -3.10 -2.48 11.81
C GLU A 312 -3.60 -2.85 13.20
N ASN A 313 -2.67 -2.98 14.14
CA ASN A 313 -3.03 -2.94 15.55
C ASN A 313 -3.53 -1.52 15.85
N VAL A 314 -4.57 -1.06 15.15
CA VAL A 314 -5.51 -0.09 15.63
C VAL A 314 -6.15 -0.79 16.81
N ALA A 315 -5.95 -0.22 18.00
CA ALA A 315 -6.73 -0.56 19.17
C ALA A 315 -8.21 -0.75 18.74
N PRO A 316 -8.87 -1.83 19.21
CA PRO A 316 -10.09 -2.33 18.59
C PRO A 316 -11.15 -1.24 18.41
N ALA A 317 -11.86 -1.32 17.30
CA ALA A 317 -13.05 -0.54 17.01
C ALA A 317 -13.96 -0.49 18.25
N GLY A 318 -14.18 0.73 18.77
CA GLY A 318 -15.21 1.01 19.77
C GLY A 318 -14.96 0.61 21.23
N GLY A 319 -13.72 0.67 21.75
CA GLY A 319 -13.50 0.40 23.19
C GLY A 319 -12.28 1.02 23.87
N GLY A 320 -11.46 1.79 23.17
CA GLY A 320 -10.26 2.41 23.74
C GLY A 320 -10.49 3.83 24.28
N VAL A 321 -9.71 4.23 25.29
CA VAL A 321 -9.60 5.63 25.71
C VAL A 321 -8.76 6.39 24.68
N ALA A 322 -9.17 7.61 24.34
CA ALA A 322 -8.44 8.49 23.44
C ALA A 322 -7.03 8.76 23.99
N PRO A 323 -5.96 8.52 23.19
CA PRO A 323 -4.58 8.75 23.64
C PRO A 323 -4.37 10.17 24.15
N ALA A 324 -3.69 10.31 25.28
CA ALA A 324 -3.43 11.63 25.85
C ALA A 324 -2.52 12.45 24.93
N PHE A 325 -2.81 13.74 24.79
CA PHE A 325 -1.94 14.70 24.12
C PHE A 325 -1.90 16.03 24.86
N SER A 326 -0.85 16.81 24.58
CA SER A 326 -0.69 18.20 25.00
C SER A 326 0.05 18.97 23.92
N LEU A 327 -0.71 19.67 23.07
CA LEU A 327 -0.20 20.37 21.89
C LEU A 327 -0.28 21.89 22.06
N THR A 328 0.59 22.62 21.37
CA THR A 328 0.53 24.08 21.29
C THR A 328 -0.33 24.48 20.09
N GLY A 329 -1.27 25.39 20.28
CA GLY A 329 -2.12 25.94 19.24
C GLY A 329 -1.38 26.90 18.31
N THR A 330 -1.98 27.19 17.16
CA THR A 330 -1.55 28.27 16.27
C THR A 330 -1.68 29.65 16.92
N ASP A 331 -2.33 29.79 18.07
CA ASP A 331 -2.38 31.00 18.89
C ASP A 331 -1.29 31.04 19.99
N GLY A 332 -0.48 29.98 20.10
CA GLY A 332 0.52 29.81 21.15
C GLY A 332 -0.03 29.23 22.46
N VAL A 333 -1.33 28.94 22.54
CA VAL A 333 -1.97 28.39 23.74
C VAL A 333 -1.78 26.88 23.78
N ARG A 334 -1.33 26.34 24.91
CA ARG A 334 -1.22 24.89 25.10
C ARG A 334 -2.56 24.28 25.49
N VAL A 335 -2.96 23.22 24.79
CA VAL A 335 -4.21 22.49 25.00
C VAL A 335 -3.91 21.01 25.18
N SER A 336 -4.51 20.39 26.20
CA SER A 336 -4.41 18.96 26.45
C SER A 336 -5.75 18.26 26.26
N LEU A 337 -5.73 16.97 25.93
CA LEU A 337 -6.95 16.16 25.84
C LEU A 337 -7.76 16.25 27.13
N ALA A 338 -7.10 16.10 28.28
CA ALA A 338 -7.76 16.16 29.59
C ALA A 338 -8.52 17.48 29.83
N GLY A 339 -8.02 18.61 29.32
CA GLY A 339 -8.71 19.91 29.39
C GLY A 339 -9.88 20.06 28.41
N LEU A 340 -10.02 19.16 27.44
CA LEU A 340 -11.10 19.15 26.46
C LEU A 340 -12.23 18.19 26.84
N LEU A 341 -11.95 17.17 27.65
CA LEU A 341 -12.92 16.19 28.14
C LEU A 341 -14.05 16.84 28.97
N GLY A 342 -15.11 16.06 29.22
CA GLY A 342 -16.37 16.55 29.78
C GLY A 342 -17.37 17.03 28.73
N ARG A 343 -16.96 17.08 27.46
CA ARG A 343 -17.82 17.27 26.28
C ARG A 343 -17.36 16.33 25.16
N PRO A 344 -18.28 15.81 24.31
CA PRO A 344 -17.88 15.05 23.14
C PRO A 344 -16.98 15.87 22.21
N LEU A 345 -16.01 15.21 21.58
CA LEU A 345 -15.03 15.81 20.67
C LEU A 345 -15.14 15.18 19.29
N VAL A 346 -14.98 16.00 18.26
CA VAL A 346 -14.63 15.59 16.90
C VAL A 346 -13.21 16.06 16.67
N ILE A 347 -12.25 15.14 16.65
CA ILE A 347 -10.83 15.44 16.43
C ILE A 347 -10.52 15.17 14.97
N ASN A 348 -10.18 16.19 14.20
CA ASN A 348 -9.81 16.08 12.80
C ASN A 348 -8.32 16.36 12.64
N PHE A 349 -7.61 15.38 12.07
CA PHE A 349 -6.20 15.46 11.74
C PHE A 349 -6.06 15.83 10.27
N TRP A 350 -5.29 16.88 9.98
CA TRP A 350 -5.25 17.49 8.65
C TRP A 350 -3.90 18.17 8.36
N ALA A 351 -3.66 18.51 7.09
CA ALA A 351 -2.53 19.34 6.68
C ALA A 351 -2.90 20.28 5.53
N THR A 352 -2.18 21.38 5.36
CA THR A 352 -2.44 22.40 4.33
C THR A 352 -2.28 21.87 2.91
N TYR A 353 -1.39 20.90 2.72
CA TYR A 353 -1.14 20.24 1.44
C TYR A 353 -2.09 19.07 1.16
N CYS A 354 -2.92 18.66 2.12
CA CYS A 354 -3.86 17.56 1.98
C CYS A 354 -5.13 18.02 1.24
N ALA A 355 -5.22 17.74 -0.06
CA ALA A 355 -6.37 18.11 -0.89
C ALA A 355 -7.74 17.66 -0.30
N PRO A 356 -7.96 16.39 0.11
CA PRO A 356 -9.24 15.98 0.69
C PRO A 356 -9.57 16.71 1.99
N CYS A 357 -8.58 17.00 2.84
CA CYS A 357 -8.77 17.79 4.06
C CYS A 357 -9.35 19.17 3.74
N ARG A 358 -8.85 19.83 2.68
CA ARG A 358 -9.34 21.15 2.26
C ARG A 358 -10.81 21.12 1.82
N VAL A 359 -11.26 20.00 1.26
CA VAL A 359 -12.64 19.83 0.77
C VAL A 359 -13.62 19.63 1.93
N GLU A 360 -13.29 18.80 2.91
CA GLU A 360 -14.21 18.50 4.02
C GLU A 360 -14.29 19.60 5.09
N MET A 361 -13.25 20.41 5.24
CA MET A 361 -13.11 21.35 6.35
C MET A 361 -14.25 22.37 6.51
N PRO A 362 -14.72 23.04 5.45
CA PRO A 362 -15.86 23.95 5.57
C PRO A 362 -17.13 23.26 6.08
N MET A 363 -17.33 22.00 5.68
CA MET A 363 -18.48 21.19 6.09
C MET A 363 -18.36 20.73 7.55
N LEU A 364 -17.17 20.28 7.98
CA LEU A 364 -16.89 19.98 9.40
C LEU A 364 -17.14 21.19 10.29
N GLN A 365 -16.60 22.36 9.92
CA GLN A 365 -16.77 23.59 10.69
C GLN A 365 -18.25 23.99 10.82
N SER A 366 -19.00 23.91 9.72
CA SER A 366 -20.43 24.25 9.70
C SER A 366 -21.27 23.30 10.54
N LYS A 367 -21.11 21.99 10.36
CA LYS A 367 -21.97 20.97 10.98
C LYS A 367 -21.65 20.73 12.44
N VAL A 368 -20.36 20.65 12.79
CA VAL A 368 -19.95 20.51 14.20
C VAL A 368 -20.16 21.82 14.94
N GLY A 369 -19.91 22.98 14.30
CA GLY A 369 -20.16 24.29 14.89
C GLY A 369 -21.64 24.57 15.20
N ALA A 370 -22.56 23.94 14.46
CA ALA A 370 -24.00 23.99 14.74
C ALA A 370 -24.42 23.15 15.97
N GLN A 371 -23.51 22.38 16.58
CA GLN A 371 -23.76 21.52 17.75
C GLN A 371 -23.02 22.06 18.98
N PRO A 372 -23.61 22.95 19.80
CA PRO A 372 -22.93 23.59 20.93
C PRO A 372 -22.43 22.61 22.01
N ALA A 373 -22.95 21.39 22.04
CA ALA A 373 -22.54 20.35 22.98
C ALA A 373 -21.20 19.68 22.58
N VAL A 374 -20.87 19.65 21.29
CA VAL A 374 -19.69 18.96 20.73
C VAL A 374 -18.57 19.98 20.50
N ARG A 375 -17.30 19.57 20.60
CA ARG A 375 -16.14 20.42 20.26
C ARG A 375 -15.44 19.89 19.02
N LEU A 376 -15.19 20.77 18.06
CA LEU A 376 -14.30 20.49 16.94
C LEU A 376 -12.85 20.80 17.35
N VAL A 377 -11.97 19.80 17.29
CA VAL A 377 -10.54 19.93 17.55
C VAL A 377 -9.82 19.69 16.23
N LEU A 378 -9.10 20.71 15.74
CA LEU A 378 -8.31 20.61 14.53
C LEU A 378 -6.85 20.38 14.92
N ILE A 379 -6.30 19.22 14.59
CA ILE A 379 -4.89 18.88 14.81
C ILE A 379 -4.20 18.93 13.45
N ASN A 380 -3.26 19.85 13.31
CA ASN A 380 -2.47 20.03 12.11
C ASN A 380 -1.20 19.20 12.19
N GLU A 381 -0.98 18.37 11.17
CA GLU A 381 0.11 17.40 11.08
C GLU A 381 1.30 17.99 10.31
N GLY A 382 2.28 18.50 11.06
CA GLY A 382 3.58 18.89 10.51
C GLY A 382 3.69 20.23 9.78
N ASP A 383 2.62 21.02 9.61
CA ASP A 383 2.77 22.36 9.04
C ASP A 383 3.37 23.34 10.06
N SER A 384 3.97 24.42 9.54
CA SER A 384 4.31 25.57 10.38
C SER A 384 3.04 26.24 10.91
N ALA A 385 3.13 26.82 12.11
CA ALA A 385 2.03 27.60 12.70
C ALA A 385 1.48 28.68 11.76
N GLN A 386 2.35 29.32 10.98
CA GLN A 386 1.98 30.35 10.01
C GLN A 386 1.21 29.77 8.82
N ALA A 387 1.67 28.65 8.26
CA ALA A 387 1.00 27.98 7.13
C ALA A 387 -0.40 27.51 7.54
N ALA A 388 -0.51 26.80 8.66
CA ALA A 388 -1.79 26.34 9.19
C ALA A 388 -2.76 27.51 9.43
N ARG A 389 -2.30 28.59 10.10
CA ARG A 389 -3.13 29.77 10.37
C ARG A 389 -3.58 30.48 9.08
N SER A 390 -2.69 30.61 8.10
CA SER A 390 -2.99 31.27 6.82
C SER A 390 -4.04 30.50 6.03
N PHE A 391 -3.94 29.17 6.02
CA PHE A 391 -4.92 28.31 5.38
C PHE A 391 -6.28 28.35 6.09
N LEU A 392 -6.32 28.22 7.41
CA LEU A 392 -7.59 28.30 8.16
C LEU A 392 -8.30 29.63 7.88
N SER A 393 -7.55 30.74 7.88
CA SER A 393 -8.10 32.05 7.55
C SER A 393 -8.66 32.12 6.12
N SER A 394 -8.03 31.48 5.13
CA SER A 394 -8.53 31.46 3.75
C SER A 394 -9.73 30.53 3.56
N ALA A 395 -9.85 29.50 4.41
CA ALA A 395 -11.01 28.62 4.49
C ALA A 395 -12.18 29.20 5.33
N GLY A 396 -12.03 30.40 5.90
CA GLY A 396 -13.05 31.01 6.78
C GLY A 396 -13.16 30.37 8.17
N ILE A 397 -12.12 29.64 8.60
CA ILE A 397 -12.06 28.98 9.90
C ILE A 397 -11.26 29.86 10.86
N HIS A 398 -11.92 30.36 11.90
CA HIS A 398 -11.33 31.31 12.84
C HIS A 398 -10.83 30.68 14.15
N GLN A 399 -11.09 29.38 14.37
CA GLN A 399 -10.55 28.67 15.54
C GLN A 399 -9.09 28.27 15.33
N PRO A 400 -8.26 28.26 16.39
CA PRO A 400 -6.90 27.78 16.28
C PRO A 400 -6.86 26.27 15.98
N ALA A 401 -5.83 25.84 15.26
CA ALA A 401 -5.47 24.43 15.19
C ALA A 401 -4.37 24.13 16.20
N LEU A 402 -4.36 22.93 16.73
CA LEU A 402 -3.26 22.38 17.52
C LEU A 402 -2.17 21.89 16.57
N LEU A 403 -0.91 22.13 16.90
CA LEU A 403 0.22 21.78 16.04
C LEU A 403 0.86 20.49 16.54
N ASP A 404 0.69 19.41 15.77
CA ASP A 404 1.40 18.15 15.97
C ASP A 404 2.66 18.12 15.10
N SER A 405 3.66 18.90 15.48
CA SER A 405 4.84 19.14 14.66
C SER A 405 5.76 17.92 14.51
N ASP A 406 5.69 16.96 15.42
CA ASP A 406 6.46 15.70 15.39
C ASP A 406 5.60 14.48 14.99
N LEU A 407 4.33 14.73 14.62
CA LEU A 407 3.33 13.75 14.21
C LEU A 407 3.03 12.68 15.28
N ALA A 408 3.44 12.92 16.55
CA ALA A 408 3.33 11.92 17.60
C ALA A 408 1.88 11.68 18.03
N VAL A 409 1.05 12.72 18.02
CA VAL A 409 -0.35 12.62 18.39
C VAL A 409 -1.12 11.95 17.26
N GLY A 410 -0.92 12.35 16.00
CA GLY A 410 -1.45 11.66 14.83
C GLY A 410 -1.15 10.16 14.90
N ARG A 411 0.13 9.78 15.07
CA ARG A 411 0.54 8.38 15.22
C ARG A 411 -0.17 7.66 16.36
N ALA A 412 -0.25 8.26 17.56
CA ALA A 412 -0.93 7.65 18.70
C ALA A 412 -2.43 7.40 18.42
N TYR A 413 -3.05 8.26 17.63
CA TYR A 413 -4.42 8.13 17.17
C TYR A 413 -4.57 7.25 15.92
N GLY A 414 -3.50 6.64 15.40
CA GLY A 414 -3.54 5.81 14.20
C GLY A 414 -3.76 6.61 12.91
N ALA A 415 -3.35 7.88 12.89
CA ALA A 415 -3.32 8.71 11.69
C ALA A 415 -2.18 8.25 10.78
N VAL A 416 -2.43 7.20 9.99
CA VAL A 416 -1.50 6.73 8.96
C VAL A 416 -1.71 7.40 7.62
N ALA A 417 -2.87 8.03 7.42
CA ALA A 417 -3.21 8.85 6.26
C ALA A 417 -4.09 10.03 6.70
N LEU A 418 -4.12 11.09 5.88
CA LEU A 418 -4.95 12.28 6.12
C LEU A 418 -6.04 12.43 5.06
N PRO A 419 -7.22 12.98 5.44
CA PRO A 419 -7.61 13.27 6.82
C PRO A 419 -7.94 12.00 7.62
N ILE A 420 -7.90 12.11 8.94
CA ILE A 420 -8.58 11.16 9.83
C ILE A 420 -9.42 11.96 10.83
N THR A 421 -10.66 11.52 11.04
CA THR A 421 -11.60 12.12 12.00
C THR A 421 -11.94 11.12 13.09
N VAL A 422 -11.74 11.50 14.34
CA VAL A 422 -11.97 10.65 15.52
C VAL A 422 -13.08 11.27 16.37
N PHE A 423 -14.09 10.46 16.67
CA PHE A 423 -15.22 10.83 17.51
C PHE A 423 -14.97 10.33 18.93
N VAL A 424 -14.90 11.23 19.88
CA VAL A 424 -14.59 10.94 21.28
C VAL A 424 -15.77 11.35 22.16
N ARG A 425 -16.20 10.47 23.07
CA ARG A 425 -17.25 10.77 24.05
C ARG A 425 -16.73 11.69 25.15
N ALA A 426 -17.65 12.23 25.96
CA ALA A 426 -17.32 13.14 27.05
C ALA A 426 -16.38 12.52 28.11
N ASP A 427 -16.43 11.20 28.29
CA ASP A 427 -15.59 10.42 29.21
C ASP A 427 -14.19 10.11 28.65
N GLY A 428 -13.91 10.52 27.41
CA GLY A 428 -12.65 10.25 26.72
C GLY A 428 -12.58 8.91 25.99
N SER A 429 -13.66 8.11 25.97
CA SER A 429 -13.72 6.90 25.14
C SER A 429 -13.90 7.25 23.66
N ILE A 430 -13.24 6.50 22.77
CA ILE A 430 -13.44 6.66 21.33
C ILE A 430 -14.75 5.98 20.93
N ALA A 431 -15.65 6.74 20.31
CA ALA A 431 -16.91 6.26 19.76
C ALA A 431 -16.73 5.69 18.36
N ALA A 432 -16.02 6.41 17.49
CA ALA A 432 -15.80 6.04 16.10
C ALA A 432 -14.53 6.68 15.54
N ARG A 433 -14.07 6.16 14.41
CA ARG A 433 -12.96 6.70 13.62
C ARG A 433 -13.33 6.64 12.14
N GLN A 434 -13.03 7.70 11.43
CA GLN A 434 -13.19 7.82 9.97
C GLN A 434 -11.83 8.13 9.36
N ILE A 435 -11.30 7.21 8.56
CA ILE A 435 -10.10 7.42 7.76
C ILE A 435 -10.53 7.96 6.39
N GLY A 436 -9.79 8.93 5.86
CA GLY A 436 -10.10 9.60 4.60
C GLY A 436 -11.22 10.63 4.70
N GLN A 437 -11.54 11.24 3.55
CA GLN A 437 -12.46 12.38 3.48
C GLN A 437 -13.86 12.00 4.00
N ILE A 438 -14.34 12.70 5.03
CA ILE A 438 -15.67 12.50 5.59
C ILE A 438 -16.73 13.27 4.80
N ASN A 439 -17.91 12.66 4.64
CA ASN A 439 -19.08 13.31 4.03
C ASN A 439 -20.15 13.66 5.08
N GLU A 440 -21.07 14.54 4.70
CA GLU A 440 -22.09 15.07 5.61
C GLU A 440 -22.99 13.99 6.25
N PRO A 441 -23.54 13.01 5.50
CA PRO A 441 -24.36 11.94 6.11
C PRO A 441 -23.65 11.17 7.22
N VAL A 442 -22.38 10.78 7.00
CA VAL A 442 -21.58 10.07 8.01
C VAL A 442 -21.34 10.95 9.22
N LEU A 443 -20.95 12.21 9.00
CA LEU A 443 -20.75 13.17 10.08
C LEU A 443 -22.00 13.36 10.95
N VAL A 444 -23.17 13.51 10.33
CA VAL A 444 -24.46 13.67 11.04
C VAL A 444 -24.82 12.43 11.84
N ALA A 445 -24.61 11.24 11.29
CA ALA A 445 -24.85 9.98 11.99
C ALA A 445 -23.96 9.87 13.25
N GLU A 446 -22.66 10.14 13.11
CA GLU A 446 -21.73 10.05 14.24
C GLU A 446 -21.96 11.13 15.30
N LEU A 447 -22.32 12.35 14.89
CA LEU A 447 -22.72 13.41 15.84
C LEU A 447 -23.98 13.01 16.63
N SER A 448 -24.92 12.30 16.01
CA SER A 448 -26.11 11.78 16.67
C SER A 448 -25.74 10.69 17.69
N ASN A 449 -24.82 9.79 17.34
CA ASN A 449 -24.30 8.75 18.23
C ASN A 449 -23.57 9.33 19.45
N LEU A 450 -22.85 10.45 19.28
CA LEU A 450 -22.19 11.16 20.39
C LEU A 450 -23.16 11.85 21.36
N SER A 451 -24.37 12.18 20.89
CA SER A 451 -25.37 12.94 21.66
C SER A 451 -26.41 12.05 22.35
N GLY A 452 -26.49 10.77 21.96
CA GLY A 452 -27.51 9.82 22.44
C GLY A 452 -27.20 9.10 23.76
N GLN A 453 -26.26 9.60 24.58
CA GLN A 453 -25.89 9.01 25.89
C GLN A 453 -25.92 10.04 27.01
#